data_AF-A0A4U7DC23-F1
#
_entry.id   AF-A0A4U7DC23-F1
#
_cell.length_a   1.000
_cell.length_b   1.000
_cell.length_c   1.000
_cell.angle_alpha   90.00
_cell.angle_beta   90.00
_cell.angle_gamma   90.00
#
_symmetry.space_group_name_H-M   'P 1'
#
loop_
_entity.id
_entity.type
_entity.pdbx_description
1 polymer ?
#
loop_
_entity_poly.entity_id
_entity_poly.type
_entity_poly.pdbx_seq_one_letter_code
_entity_poly.pdbx_strand_id
1 'polypeptide(L)'
;KPRDAYLPREVEGDLHRYVRSEDVGRHEPIVDLSESGVRAVVKRTAERAAEATGDEDFRHVSSHDLRRRFAQRLLVDRQMDPRVVMTVGGWDSFQAIEPYLNSPTPDIVNTAFDEAGFR
;
A
#
# COMPACT_ATOMS: atom_id res chain seq x y z
N LYS A 1 -7.01 -16.82 6.67
CA LYS A 1 -6.35 -16.72 8.00
C LYS A 1 -6.20 -15.23 8.31
N PRO A 2 -6.56 -14.74 9.51
CA PRO A 2 -6.27 -13.36 9.87
C PRO A 2 -4.74 -13.12 9.85
N ARG A 3 -4.32 -11.91 9.51
CA ARG A 3 -2.92 -11.49 9.42
C ARG A 3 -2.74 -10.18 10.16
N ASP A 4 -1.60 -10.02 10.80
CA ASP A 4 -1.24 -8.78 11.47
C ASP A 4 -0.54 -7.87 10.47
N ALA A 5 -1.18 -6.74 10.17
CA ALA A 5 -0.58 -5.70 9.35
C ALA A 5 0.21 -4.73 10.23
N TYR A 6 1.31 -4.20 9.71
CA TYR A 6 2.00 -3.09 10.35
C TYR A 6 1.12 -1.84 10.31
N LEU A 7 0.87 -1.24 11.47
CA LEU A 7 0.11 0.00 11.61
C LEU A 7 1.09 1.15 11.91
N PRO A 8 1.33 2.08 10.97
CA PRO A 8 2.13 3.26 11.25
C PRO A 8 1.51 4.10 12.38
N ARG A 9 2.35 4.68 13.25
CA ARG A 9 1.88 5.46 14.41
C ARG A 9 0.91 6.60 14.06
N GLU A 10 1.10 7.24 12.90
CA GLU A 10 0.19 8.30 12.45
C GLU A 10 -1.21 7.74 12.16
N VAL A 11 -1.29 6.60 11.46
CA VAL A 11 -2.55 5.92 11.15
C VAL A 11 -3.20 5.38 12.43
N GLU A 12 -2.42 4.83 13.36
CA GLU A 12 -2.90 4.43 14.68
C GLU A 12 -3.55 5.61 15.43
N GLY A 13 -2.90 6.77 15.42
CA GLY A 13 -3.43 8.00 16.01
C GLY A 13 -4.75 8.44 15.37
N ASP A 14 -4.83 8.39 14.04
CA ASP A 14 -6.04 8.74 13.29
C ASP A 14 -7.19 7.76 13.57
N LEU A 15 -6.91 6.46 13.62
CA LEU A 15 -7.91 5.44 13.98
C LEU A 15 -8.43 5.63 15.40
N HIS A 16 -7.54 5.91 16.36
CA HIS A 16 -7.96 6.19 17.73
C HIS A 16 -8.82 7.45 17.83
N ARG A 17 -8.50 8.49 17.06
CA ARG A 17 -9.32 9.70 17.00
C ARG A 17 -10.70 9.40 16.44
N TYR A 18 -10.76 8.65 15.34
CA TYR A 18 -12.01 8.26 14.68
C TYR A 18 -12.90 7.39 15.58
N VAL A 19 -12.34 6.33 16.17
CA VAL A 19 -13.06 5.45 17.10
C VAL A 19 -13.68 6.23 18.26
N ARG A 20 -12.97 7.23 18.78
CA ARG A 20 -13.48 8.10 19.86
C ARG A 20 -14.54 9.09 19.37
N SER A 21 -14.40 9.67 18.17
CA SER A 21 -15.33 10.67 17.66
C SER A 21 -16.67 10.04 17.25
N GLU A 22 -16.62 8.84 16.69
CA GLU A 22 -17.80 8.11 16.23
C GLU A 22 -18.34 7.11 17.27
N ASP A 23 -17.80 7.10 18.49
CA ASP A 23 -18.18 6.20 19.60
C ASP A 23 -18.22 4.71 19.18
N VAL A 24 -17.25 4.28 18.38
CA VAL A 24 -17.21 2.91 17.86
C VAL A 24 -16.92 1.93 18.98
N GLY A 25 -17.83 0.97 19.18
CA GLY A 25 -17.71 -0.06 20.21
C GLY A 25 -16.51 -0.99 20.01
N ARG A 26 -16.02 -1.60 21.10
CA ARG A 26 -14.89 -2.56 21.07
C ARG A 26 -15.07 -3.73 20.10
N HIS A 27 -16.32 -4.12 19.85
CA HIS A 27 -16.68 -5.26 19.00
C HIS A 27 -17.32 -4.82 17.68
N GLU A 28 -17.36 -3.51 17.41
CA GLU A 28 -17.91 -2.95 16.18
C GLU A 28 -16.80 -2.78 15.14
N PRO A 29 -17.13 -2.95 13.85
CA PRO A 29 -16.17 -2.70 12.79
C PRO A 29 -15.81 -1.20 12.75
N ILE A 30 -14.51 -0.90 12.76
CA ILE A 30 -14.01 0.49 12.61
C ILE A 30 -14.41 1.07 11.24
N VAL A 31 -14.49 0.23 10.21
CA VAL A 31 -15.00 0.63 8.89
C VAL A 31 -16.16 -0.29 8.56
N ASP A 32 -17.39 0.18 8.80
CA ASP A 32 -18.61 -0.55 8.47
C ASP A 32 -19.01 -0.33 7.01
N LEU A 33 -18.20 -0.86 6.09
CA LEU A 33 -18.45 -0.81 4.66
C LEU A 33 -18.37 -2.20 4.05
N SER A 34 -19.31 -2.49 3.15
CA SER A 34 -19.19 -3.62 2.24
C SER A 34 -18.00 -3.43 1.29
N GLU A 35 -17.60 -4.49 0.59
CA GLU A 35 -16.56 -4.40 -0.44
C GLU A 35 -16.91 -3.36 -1.53
N SER A 36 -18.18 -3.31 -1.97
CA SER A 36 -18.64 -2.30 -2.93
C SER A 36 -18.62 -0.89 -2.33
N GLY A 37 -18.88 -0.75 -1.03
CA GLY A 37 -18.75 0.51 -0.29
C GLY A 37 -17.32 1.03 -0.28
N VAL A 38 -16.34 0.16 0.00
CA VAL A 38 -14.91 0.51 -0.06
C VAL A 38 -14.50 0.94 -1.47
N ARG A 39 -14.91 0.18 -2.50
CA ARG A 39 -14.64 0.54 -3.90
C ARG A 39 -15.23 1.90 -4.27
N ALA A 40 -16.44 2.21 -3.80
CA ALA A 40 -17.09 3.49 -4.02
C ALA A 40 -16.36 4.65 -3.32
N VAL A 41 -15.86 4.45 -2.09
CA VAL A 41 -15.02 5.44 -1.40
C VAL A 41 -13.75 5.71 -2.20
N VAL A 42 -13.03 4.66 -2.63
CA VAL A 42 -11.81 4.83 -3.43
C VAL A 42 -12.10 5.61 -4.71
N LYS A 43 -13.16 5.27 -5.43
CA LYS A 43 -13.56 5.99 -6.65
C LYS A 43 -13.82 7.47 -6.39
N ARG A 44 -14.60 7.81 -5.36
CA ARG A 44 -14.87 9.22 -5.01
C ARG A 44 -13.61 9.98 -4.62
N THR A 45 -12.71 9.34 -3.86
CA THR A 45 -11.42 9.95 -3.51
C THR A 45 -10.55 10.18 -4.75
N ALA A 46 -10.55 9.23 -5.68
CA ALA A 46 -9.84 9.31 -6.94
C ALA A 46 -10.37 10.44 -7.84
N GLU A 47 -11.69 10.58 -7.95
CA GLU A 47 -12.34 11.70 -8.65
C GLU A 47 -11.94 13.05 -8.05
N ARG A 48 -12.00 13.18 -6.72
CA ARG A 48 -11.59 14.41 -6.00
C ARG A 48 -10.10 14.72 -6.17
N ALA A 49 -9.25 13.70 -6.23
CA ALA A 49 -7.83 13.88 -6.49
C ALA A 49 -7.61 14.45 -7.90
N ALA A 50 -8.27 13.89 -8.91
CA ALA A 50 -8.19 14.40 -10.28
C ALA A 50 -8.63 15.86 -10.39
N GLU A 51 -9.74 16.23 -9.73
CA GLU A 51 -10.22 17.61 -9.67
C GLU A 51 -9.22 18.55 -8.98
N ALA A 52 -8.62 18.11 -7.86
CA ALA A 52 -7.71 18.93 -7.07
C ALA A 52 -6.34 19.14 -7.74
N THR A 53 -5.86 18.15 -8.49
CA THR A 53 -4.54 18.19 -9.14
C THR A 53 -4.60 18.59 -10.61
N GLY A 54 -5.77 18.48 -11.24
CA GLY A 54 -5.94 18.58 -12.70
C GLY A 54 -5.41 17.37 -13.47
N ASP A 55 -5.05 16.29 -12.77
CA ASP A 55 -4.51 15.07 -13.37
C ASP A 55 -5.59 14.01 -13.52
N GLU A 56 -6.00 13.78 -14.76
CA GLU A 56 -7.06 12.88 -15.15
C GLU A 56 -6.75 11.40 -14.86
N ASP A 57 -5.47 11.03 -14.75
CA ASP A 57 -5.07 9.64 -14.50
C ASP A 57 -5.54 9.15 -13.13
N PHE A 58 -5.74 10.07 -12.16
CA PHE A 58 -6.30 9.71 -10.86
C PHE A 58 -7.67 9.05 -10.98
N ARG A 59 -8.50 9.36 -11.99
CA ARG A 59 -9.83 8.74 -12.15
C ARG A 59 -9.77 7.24 -12.42
N HIS A 60 -8.61 6.73 -12.84
CA HIS A 60 -8.40 5.30 -13.10
C HIS A 60 -7.89 4.52 -11.88
N VAL A 61 -7.59 5.19 -10.77
CA VAL A 61 -7.07 4.55 -9.56
C VAL A 61 -8.13 3.63 -8.93
N SER A 62 -7.75 2.37 -8.72
CA SER A 62 -8.55 1.37 -8.03
C SER A 62 -7.92 0.92 -6.71
N SER A 63 -8.68 0.16 -5.89
CA SER A 63 -8.15 -0.47 -4.69
C SER A 63 -6.96 -1.41 -4.97
N HIS A 64 -6.93 -2.02 -6.16
CA HIS A 64 -5.81 -2.86 -6.59
C HIS A 64 -4.55 -2.01 -6.83
N ASP A 65 -4.69 -0.82 -7.41
CA ASP A 65 -3.56 0.08 -7.64
C ASP A 65 -2.99 0.62 -6.33
N LEU A 66 -3.84 0.88 -5.33
CA LEU A 66 -3.38 1.21 -3.98
C LEU A 66 -2.54 0.07 -3.38
N ARG A 67 -2.97 -1.18 -3.53
CA ARG A 67 -2.19 -2.36 -3.07
C ARG A 67 -0.88 -2.51 -3.86
N ARG A 68 -0.90 -2.28 -5.17
CA ARG A 68 0.30 -2.30 -6.02
C ARG A 68 1.30 -1.22 -5.61
N ARG A 69 0.84 0.01 -5.41
CA ARG A 69 1.68 1.14 -4.98
C ARG A 69 2.27 0.90 -3.59
N PHE A 70 1.51 0.33 -2.67
CA PHE A 70 2.01 -0.08 -1.35
C PHE A 70 3.16 -1.09 -1.48
N ALA A 71 2.99 -2.15 -2.27
CA ALA A 71 4.02 -3.15 -2.51
C ALA A 71 5.28 -2.53 -3.14
N GLN A 72 5.11 -1.77 -4.23
CA GLN A 72 6.20 -1.08 -4.92
C GLN A 72 6.95 -0.11 -4.01
N ARG A 73 6.23 0.63 -3.14
CA ARG A 73 6.87 1.55 -2.19
C ARG A 73 7.83 0.82 -1.28
N LEU A 74 7.40 -0.31 -0.71
CA LEU A 74 8.20 -1.02 0.28
C LEU A 74 9.34 -1.81 -0.39
N LEU A 75 9.06 -2.48 -1.51
CA LEU A 75 10.03 -3.34 -2.19
C LEU A 75 11.03 -2.57 -3.04
N VAL A 76 10.59 -1.55 -3.78
CA VAL A 76 11.42 -0.82 -4.75
C VAL A 76 11.93 0.47 -4.12
N ASP A 77 11.03 1.38 -3.72
CA ASP A 77 11.44 2.71 -3.24
C ASP A 77 12.19 2.66 -1.89
N ARG A 78 11.85 1.68 -1.03
CA ARG A 78 12.43 1.52 0.31
C ARG A 78 13.33 0.30 0.46
N GLN A 79 13.46 -0.52 -0.58
CA GLN A 79 14.32 -1.70 -0.61
C GLN A 79 14.18 -2.60 0.63
N MET A 80 12.96 -2.72 1.17
CA MET A 80 12.71 -3.54 2.36
C MET A 80 12.86 -5.03 2.02
N ASP A 81 13.23 -5.83 3.03
CA ASP A 81 13.29 -7.29 2.89
C ASP A 81 11.93 -7.81 2.36
N PRO A 82 11.92 -8.49 1.20
CA PRO A 82 10.70 -9.02 0.61
C PRO A 82 9.90 -9.94 1.54
N ARG A 83 10.56 -10.70 2.42
CA ARG A 83 9.89 -11.59 3.39
C ARG A 83 9.10 -10.80 4.43
N VAL A 84 9.61 -9.64 4.85
CA VAL A 84 8.92 -8.72 5.76
C VAL A 84 7.67 -8.15 5.06
N VAL A 85 7.83 -7.69 3.82
CA VAL A 85 6.71 -7.15 3.03
C VAL A 85 5.67 -8.22 2.74
N MET A 86 6.09 -9.45 2.40
CA MET A 86 5.22 -10.62 2.21
C MET A 86 4.39 -10.92 3.45
N THR A 87 5.01 -10.93 4.63
CA THR A 87 4.33 -11.19 5.90
C THR A 87 3.24 -10.15 6.17
N VAL A 88 3.57 -8.85 6.03
CA VAL A 88 2.64 -7.74 6.29
C VAL A 88 1.54 -7.66 5.24
N GLY A 89 1.87 -7.78 3.96
CA GLY A 89 0.90 -7.69 2.87
C GLY A 89 0.13 -8.98 2.60
N GLY A 90 0.49 -10.07 3.29
CA GLY A 90 -0.03 -11.43 3.16
C GLY A 90 0.05 -11.96 1.73
N TRP A 91 1.29 -12.04 1.23
CA TRP A 91 1.63 -12.78 0.02
C TRP A 91 2.36 -14.07 0.42
N ASP A 92 1.89 -15.20 -0.11
CA ASP A 92 2.36 -16.52 0.32
C ASP A 92 3.61 -17.01 -0.43
N SER A 93 4.05 -16.28 -1.47
CA SER A 93 5.22 -16.66 -2.27
C SER A 93 5.92 -15.47 -2.92
N PHE A 94 7.19 -15.66 -3.32
CA PHE A 94 7.94 -14.68 -4.11
C PHE A 94 7.29 -14.43 -5.47
N GLN A 95 6.72 -15.46 -6.11
CA GLN A 95 6.00 -15.33 -7.37
C GLN A 95 4.78 -14.40 -7.23
N ALA A 96 4.15 -14.33 -6.05
CA ALA A 96 3.01 -13.45 -5.81
C ALA A 96 3.40 -11.97 -5.68
N ILE A 97 4.67 -11.66 -5.40
CA ILE A 97 5.17 -10.27 -5.32
C ILE A 97 5.96 -9.84 -6.55
N GLU A 98 6.40 -10.78 -7.38
CA GLU A 98 7.13 -10.53 -8.63
C GLU A 98 6.47 -9.46 -9.51
N PRO A 99 5.13 -9.40 -9.71
CA PRO A 99 4.50 -8.36 -10.53
C PRO A 99 4.68 -6.92 -10.00
N TYR A 100 5.15 -6.76 -8.77
CA TYR A 100 5.43 -5.46 -8.15
C TYR A 100 6.92 -5.09 -8.20
N LEU A 101 7.78 -6.01 -8.62
CA LEU A 101 9.21 -5.78 -8.80
C LEU A 101 9.44 -5.31 -10.23
N ASN A 102 9.94 -4.09 -10.40
CA ASN A 102 10.38 -3.64 -11.71
C ASN A 102 11.71 -4.32 -12.04
N SER A 103 11.87 -4.79 -13.28
CA SER A 103 13.20 -5.20 -13.75
C SER A 103 14.16 -4.02 -13.66
N PRO A 104 15.33 -4.16 -13.03
CA PRO A 104 16.29 -3.08 -12.95
C PRO A 104 16.86 -2.78 -14.35
N THR A 105 17.13 -1.51 -14.62
CA THR A 105 17.89 -1.11 -15.81
C THR A 105 19.36 -1.52 -15.64
N PRO A 106 20.13 -1.66 -16.73
CA PRO A 106 21.56 -1.95 -16.65
C PRO A 106 22.33 -0.98 -15.73
N ASP A 107 21.99 0.31 -15.74
CA ASP A 107 22.63 1.33 -14.89
C ASP A 107 22.34 1.12 -13.39
N ILE A 108 21.11 0.71 -13.06
CA ILE A 108 20.75 0.36 -11.68
C ILE A 108 21.52 -0.89 -11.23
N VAL A 109 21.69 -1.88 -12.11
CA VAL A 109 22.49 -3.08 -11.80
C VAL A 109 23.93 -2.69 -11.50
N ASN A 110 24.59 -1.91 -12.36
CA ASN A 110 25.97 -1.50 -12.14
C ASN A 110 26.13 -0.72 -10.82
N THR A 111 25.26 0.26 -10.58
CA THR A 111 25.27 1.05 -9.34
C THR A 111 25.13 0.17 -8.10
N ALA A 112 24.22 -0.82 -8.13
CA ALA A 112 24.00 -1.70 -6.99
C ALA A 112 25.23 -2.59 -6.67
N PHE A 113 25.91 -3.11 -7.69
CA PHE A 113 27.14 -3.90 -7.48
C PHE A 113 28.31 -3.04 -6.97
N ASP A 114 28.45 -1.82 -7.50
CA ASP A 114 29.44 -0.85 -7.03
C ASP A 114 29.22 -0.48 -5.54
N GLU A 115 27.98 -0.18 -5.16
CA GLU A 115 27.60 0.15 -3.77
C GLU A 115 27.82 -1.03 -2.80
N ALA A 116 27.60 -2.25 -3.27
CA ALA A 116 27.85 -3.47 -2.50
C ALA A 116 29.35 -3.83 -2.37
N GLY A 117 30.24 -3.06 -3.01
CA GLY A 117 31.69 -3.26 -2.95
C GLY A 117 32.20 -4.39 -3.83
N PHE A 118 31.40 -4.84 -4.81
CA PHE A 118 31.84 -5.77 -5.84
C PHE A 118 32.36 -4.96 -7.03
N ARG A 119 33.68 -4.72 -7.07
CA ARG A 119 34.40 -4.26 -8.26
C ARG A 119 35.25 -5.38 -8.86
#